data_AF-A0A1F9QKM3-F1
#
_entry.id   AF-A0A1F9QKM3-F1
#
_cell.length_a   1.000
_cell.length_b   1.000
_cell.length_c   1.000
_cell.angle_alpha   90.00
_cell.angle_beta   90.00
_cell.angle_gamma   90.00
#
_symmetry.space_group_name_H-M   'P 1'
#
loop_
_entity.id
_entity.type
_entity.pdbx_description
1 polymer ?
#
loop_
_entity_poly.entity_id
_entity_poly.type
_entity_poly.pdbx_seq_one_letter_code
_entity_poly.pdbx_strand_id
1 'polypeptide(L)'
;MRMGIWDNAFKLPVQPEVTAAEKKLLDALAEKVVRRKMGDMAAMALESTRPIHNLGAQSIVFLSPMLSMVLKKEEVDRYAKILENSKAVSYLIERLEADPGKKT
;
A
#
# COMPACT_ATOMS: atom_id res chain seq x y z
N MET A 1 -33.87 -0.70 -26.34
CA MET A 1 -32.49 -0.72 -25.78
C MET A 1 -32.54 -1.57 -24.51
N ARG A 2 -32.06 -2.82 -24.53
CA ARG A 2 -32.01 -3.67 -23.33
C ARG A 2 -30.70 -3.35 -22.61
N MET A 3 -30.79 -2.60 -21.52
CA MET A 3 -29.69 -2.41 -20.58
C MET A 3 -29.50 -3.77 -19.88
N GLY A 4 -28.38 -4.43 -20.15
CA GLY A 4 -28.13 -5.77 -19.65
C GLY A 4 -27.73 -5.72 -18.19
N ILE A 5 -28.03 -6.78 -17.43
CA ILE A 5 -27.51 -7.01 -16.07
C ILE A 5 -25.98 -6.87 -15.93
N TRP A 6 -25.27 -6.77 -17.06
CA TRP A 6 -23.83 -6.72 -17.22
C TRP A 6 -23.23 -5.31 -17.23
N ASP A 7 -24.03 -4.24 -17.34
CA ASP A 7 -23.52 -2.86 -17.49
C ASP A 7 -22.72 -2.33 -16.27
N ASN A 8 -22.72 -3.07 -15.15
CA ASN A 8 -21.99 -2.74 -13.93
C ASN A 8 -21.05 -3.87 -13.43
N ALA A 9 -20.95 -5.00 -14.14
CA ALA A 9 -20.23 -6.18 -13.64
C ALA A 9 -18.71 -5.97 -13.47
N PHE A 10 -18.14 -4.96 -14.12
CA PHE A 10 -16.70 -4.65 -14.10
C PHE A 10 -16.37 -3.26 -13.51
N LYS A 11 -17.34 -2.55 -12.94
CA LYS A 11 -17.07 -1.23 -12.34
C LYS A 11 -16.37 -1.43 -11.00
N LEU A 12 -15.09 -1.09 -10.95
CA LEU A 12 -14.33 -1.13 -9.71
C LEU A 12 -14.76 0.03 -8.81
N PRO A 13 -14.88 -0.20 -7.49
CA PRO A 13 -15.14 0.89 -6.57
C PRO A 13 -14.00 1.91 -6.66
N VAL A 14 -14.36 3.19 -6.77
CA VAL A 14 -13.37 4.26 -6.73
C VAL A 14 -12.78 4.30 -5.34
N GLN A 15 -11.47 4.07 -5.25
CA GLN A 15 -10.78 4.09 -3.97
C GLN A 15 -10.68 5.53 -3.43
N PRO A 16 -10.91 5.73 -2.12
CA PRO A 16 -10.90 7.06 -1.51
C PRO A 16 -9.51 7.70 -1.59
N GLU A 17 -9.45 9.02 -1.60
CA GLU A 17 -8.18 9.75 -1.48
C GLU A 17 -7.51 9.48 -0.14
N VAL A 18 -6.17 9.45 -0.14
CA VAL A 18 -5.38 9.25 1.09
C VAL A 18 -5.44 10.51 1.93
N THR A 19 -5.92 10.39 3.18
CA THR A 19 -6.04 11.52 4.09
C THR A 19 -4.67 12.02 4.55
N ALA A 20 -4.60 13.27 5.02
CA ALA A 20 -3.35 13.84 5.55
C ALA A 20 -2.82 13.04 6.76
N ALA A 21 -3.71 12.52 7.60
CA ALA A 21 -3.33 11.68 8.74
C ALA A 21 -2.72 10.35 8.30
N GLU A 22 -3.28 9.71 7.26
CA GLU A 22 -2.74 8.48 6.68
C GLU A 22 -1.40 8.72 6.00
N LYS A 23 -1.25 9.80 5.23
CA LYS A 23 0.03 10.19 4.61
C LYS A 23 1.14 10.30 5.66
N LYS A 24 0.88 10.96 6.79
CA LYS A 24 1.85 11.07 7.89
C LYS A 24 2.29 9.71 8.45
N LEU A 25 1.39 8.73 8.49
CA LEU A 25 1.72 7.37 8.94
C LEU A 25 2.56 6.64 7.88
N LEU A 26 2.17 6.74 6.61
CA LEU A 26 2.88 6.14 5.50
C LEU A 26 4.29 6.72 5.36
N ASP A 27 4.46 8.03 5.59
CA ASP A 27 5.77 8.69 5.65
C ASP A 27 6.65 8.10 6.76
N ALA A 28 6.09 7.93 7.97
CA ALA A 28 6.81 7.33 9.09
C ALA A 28 7.18 5.86 8.84
N LEU A 29 6.30 5.11 8.17
CA LEU A 29 6.58 3.73 7.74
C LEU A 29 7.70 3.70 6.70
N ALA A 30 7.62 4.54 5.67
CA ALA A 30 8.65 4.65 4.64
C ALA A 30 10.01 4.99 5.26
N GLU A 31 10.06 5.96 6.18
CA GLU A 31 11.28 6.32 6.90
C GLU A 31 11.86 5.12 7.68
N LYS A 32 11.02 4.36 8.39
CA LYS A 32 11.45 3.14 9.10
C LYS A 32 12.07 2.12 8.14
N VAL A 33 11.50 1.94 6.95
CA VAL A 33 11.97 0.96 5.95
C VAL A 33 13.26 1.43 5.26
N VAL A 34 13.31 2.69 4.83
CA VAL A 34 14.49 3.30 4.18
C VAL A 34 15.68 3.33 5.13
N ARG A 35 15.48 3.66 6.42
CA ARG A 35 16.55 3.62 7.44
C ARG A 35 17.18 2.23 7.62
N ARG A 36 16.48 1.16 7.22
CA ARG A 36 16.99 -0.22 7.22
C ARG A 36 17.61 -0.64 5.89
N LYS A 37 17.76 0.29 4.94
CA LYS A 37 18.22 0.04 3.55
C LYS A 37 17.33 -0.96 2.80
N MET A 38 16.03 -0.96 3.10
CA MET A 38 15.04 -1.86 2.50
C MET A 38 14.07 -1.15 1.53
N GLY A 39 14.29 0.14 1.23
CA GLY A 39 13.39 0.97 0.41
C GLY A 39 13.05 0.35 -0.94
N ASP A 40 14.08 0.06 -1.75
CA ASP A 40 13.92 -0.51 -3.10
C ASP A 40 13.26 -1.89 -3.09
N MET A 41 13.67 -2.76 -2.16
CA MET A 41 13.10 -4.10 -2.02
C MET A 41 11.61 -4.02 -1.64
N ALA A 42 11.25 -3.14 -0.70
CA ALA A 42 9.87 -2.95 -0.28
C ALA A 42 9.02 -2.34 -1.39
N ALA A 43 9.54 -1.36 -2.13
CA ALA A 43 8.88 -0.77 -3.29
C ALA A 43 8.61 -1.84 -4.36
N MET A 44 9.61 -2.65 -4.73
CA MET A 44 9.45 -3.74 -5.69
C MET A 44 8.43 -4.79 -5.22
N ALA A 45 8.46 -5.16 -3.94
CA ALA A 45 7.49 -6.10 -3.38
C ALA A 45 6.07 -5.54 -3.45
N LEU A 46 5.85 -4.28 -3.09
CA LEU A 46 4.55 -3.62 -3.19
C LEU A 46 4.09 -3.45 -4.64
N GLU A 47 4.99 -3.08 -5.55
CA GLU A 47 4.73 -2.98 -7.00
C GLU A 47 4.20 -4.30 -7.57
N SER A 48 4.79 -5.42 -7.15
CA SER A 48 4.38 -6.76 -7.59
C SER A 48 2.94 -7.12 -7.18
N THR A 49 2.36 -6.40 -6.20
CA THR A 49 0.96 -6.59 -5.77
C THR A 49 -0.05 -5.76 -6.57
N ARG A 50 0.40 -4.80 -7.40
CA ARG A 50 -0.48 -3.98 -8.26
C ARG A 50 -1.38 -4.77 -9.23
N PRO A 51 -0.96 -5.89 -9.85
CA PRO A 51 -1.85 -6.66 -10.72
C PRO A 51 -3.00 -7.36 -9.96
N ILE A 52 -2.95 -7.39 -8.62
CA ILE A 52 -3.88 -8.12 -7.75
C ILE A 52 -5.00 -7.20 -7.20
N HIS A 53 -5.28 -6.08 -7.88
CA HIS A 53 -6.02 -4.94 -7.29
C HIS A 53 -7.51 -5.16 -6.91
N ASN A 54 -8.09 -6.36 -7.04
CA ASN A 54 -9.51 -6.59 -6.73
C ASN A 54 -9.81 -7.65 -5.65
N LEU A 55 -8.84 -8.04 -4.83
CA LEU A 55 -9.14 -8.80 -3.61
C LEU A 55 -8.86 -7.93 -2.38
N GLY A 56 -9.95 -7.43 -1.78
CA GLY A 56 -9.94 -6.75 -0.49
C GLY A 56 -9.44 -7.64 0.65
N ALA A 57 -9.19 -7.02 1.80
CA ALA A 57 -8.88 -7.62 3.12
C ALA A 57 -7.69 -8.61 3.25
N GLN A 58 -7.21 -9.29 2.20
CA GLN A 58 -6.20 -10.35 2.28
C GLN A 58 -4.78 -9.94 1.84
N SER A 59 -4.60 -8.84 1.10
CA SER A 59 -3.27 -8.38 0.68
C SER A 59 -2.37 -8.05 1.88
N ILE A 60 -2.94 -7.59 2.99
CA ILE A 60 -2.15 -7.35 4.19
C ILE A 60 -1.95 -8.61 5.02
N VAL A 61 -2.85 -9.59 5.00
CA VAL A 61 -2.53 -10.89 5.62
C VAL A 61 -1.29 -11.50 4.96
N PHE A 62 -1.15 -11.33 3.63
CA PHE A 62 0.04 -11.74 2.89
C PHE A 62 1.29 -10.93 3.27
N LEU A 63 1.17 -9.61 3.44
CA LEU A 63 2.29 -8.73 3.84
C LEU A 63 2.57 -8.69 5.35
N SER A 64 1.68 -9.25 6.18
CA SER A 64 1.73 -9.23 7.64
C SER A 64 3.06 -9.76 8.21
N PRO A 65 3.64 -10.86 7.69
CA PRO A 65 4.96 -11.33 8.14
C PRO A 65 6.04 -10.26 7.92
N MET A 66 6.01 -9.56 6.79
CA MET A 66 6.98 -8.51 6.48
C MET A 66 6.76 -7.26 7.33
N LEU A 67 5.51 -6.86 7.52
CA LEU A 67 5.13 -5.73 8.35
C LEU A 67 5.49 -5.97 9.82
N SER A 68 5.29 -7.19 10.35
CA SER A 68 5.62 -7.55 11.73
C SER A 68 7.11 -7.49 12.06
N MET A 69 8.00 -7.54 11.06
CA MET A 69 9.44 -7.35 11.26
C MET A 69 9.81 -5.87 11.50
N VAL A 70 8.95 -4.94 11.06
CA VAL A 70 9.22 -3.50 11.06
C VAL A 70 8.30 -2.73 12.02
N LEU A 71 7.13 -3.28 12.32
CA LEU A 71 6.03 -2.67 13.06
C LEU A 71 5.64 -3.49 14.28
N LYS A 72 5.15 -2.82 15.33
CA LYS A 72 4.52 -3.50 16.47
C LYS A 72 3.19 -4.12 16.05
N LYS A 73 2.73 -5.16 16.74
CA LYS A 73 1.47 -5.87 16.42
C LYS A 73 0.27 -4.92 16.38
N GLU A 74 0.22 -3.95 17.28
CA GLU A 74 -0.85 -2.95 17.36
C GLU A 74 -0.81 -1.95 16.19
N GLU A 75 0.36 -1.78 15.58
CA GLU A 75 0.54 -0.95 14.38
C GLU A 75 0.15 -1.73 13.11
N VAL A 76 0.39 -3.05 13.05
CA VAL A 76 0.14 -3.88 11.86
C VAL A 76 -1.30 -3.76 11.37
N ASP A 77 -2.30 -3.92 12.26
CA ASP A 77 -3.72 -3.84 11.87
C ASP A 77 -4.10 -2.46 11.33
N ARG A 78 -3.49 -1.40 11.88
CA ARG A 78 -3.72 -0.03 11.44
C ARG A 78 -3.16 0.21 10.04
N TYR A 79 -1.91 -0.18 9.81
CA TYR A 79 -1.29 -0.06 8.48
C TYR A 79 -1.97 -0.97 7.48
N ALA A 80 -2.46 -2.13 7.93
CA ALA A 80 -3.25 -3.04 7.11
C ALA A 80 -4.43 -2.30 6.49
N LYS A 81 -5.29 -1.76 7.34
CA LYS A 81 -6.49 -1.06 6.87
C LYS A 81 -6.18 0.08 5.89
N ILE A 82 -5.07 0.79 6.08
CA ILE A 82 -4.64 1.87 5.17
C ILE A 82 -4.20 1.30 3.80
N LEU A 83 -3.45 0.19 3.80
CA LEU A 83 -2.91 -0.44 2.59
C LEU A 83 -3.95 -1.23 1.77
N GLU A 84 -5.19 -1.38 2.25
CA GLU A 84 -6.31 -1.84 1.43
C GLU A 84 -6.67 -0.83 0.32
N ASN A 85 -6.33 0.45 0.52
CA ASN A 85 -6.49 1.49 -0.47
C ASN A 85 -5.27 1.51 -1.43
N SER A 86 -5.48 1.24 -2.72
CA SER A 86 -4.38 1.27 -3.70
C SER A 86 -3.73 2.63 -3.88
N LYS A 87 -4.45 3.72 -3.62
CA LYS A 87 -3.85 5.07 -3.62
C LYS A 87 -2.87 5.22 -2.47
N ALA A 88 -3.14 4.60 -1.32
CA ALA A 88 -2.21 4.58 -0.19
C ALA A 88 -0.98 3.72 -0.48
N VAL A 89 -1.17 2.57 -1.15
CA VAL A 89 -0.04 1.73 -1.62
C VAL A 89 0.83 2.50 -2.61
N SER A 90 0.22 3.17 -3.59
CA SER A 90 0.93 3.98 -4.59
C SER A 90 1.72 5.10 -3.92
N TYR A 91 1.09 5.83 -2.99
CA TYR A 91 1.77 6.85 -2.18
C TYR A 91 2.96 6.25 -1.43
N LEU A 92 2.79 5.10 -0.75
CA LEU A 92 3.89 4.48 -0.01
C LEU A 92 5.07 4.09 -0.91
N ILE A 93 4.82 3.55 -2.10
CA ILE A 93 5.88 3.22 -3.08
C ILE A 93 6.68 4.47 -3.44
N GLU A 94 6.01 5.58 -3.78
CA GLU A 94 6.68 6.86 -4.08
C GLU A 94 7.57 7.32 -2.91
N ARG A 95 7.11 7.16 -1.67
CA ARG A 95 7.89 7.54 -0.48
C ARG A 95 9.08 6.61 -0.22
N LEU A 96 8.96 5.32 -0.53
CA LEU A 96 10.05 4.34 -0.40
C LEU A 96 11.15 4.55 -1.44
N GLU A 97 10.77 4.99 -2.64
CA GLU A 97 11.71 5.23 -3.74
C GLU A 97 12.46 6.57 -3.61
N ALA A 98 11.86 7.55 -2.93
CA ALA A 98 12.39 8.90 -2.71
C ALA A 98 13.60 8.97 -1.74
N ASP A 99 14.34 7.88 -1.58
CA ASP A 99 15.48 7.76 -0.66
C ASP A 99 16.51 8.90 -0.88
N PRO A 100 16.74 9.79 0.10
CA PRO A 100 17.75 10.86 -0.01
C PRO A 100 19.19 10.32 -0.06
N GLY A 101 19.40 9.03 0.21
CA GLY A 101 20.68 8.33 0.07
C GLY A 101 21.00 7.85 -1.35
N LYS A 102 20.05 7.91 -2.30
CA LYS A 102 20.30 7.67 -3.73
C LYS A 102 21.05 8.84 -4.32
N LYS A 103 22.37 8.87 -4.13
CA LYS A 103 23.25 9.64 -5.02
C LYS A 103 23.22 8.98 -6.39
N THR A 104 22.62 9.68 -7.36
CA THR A 104 22.94 9.54 -8.79
C THR A 104 24.44 9.63 -9.02
#